data_AF-W6TFU8-F1
#
_entry.id   AF-W6TFU8-F1
#
_cell.length_a   1.000
_cell.length_b   1.000
_cell.length_c   1.000
_cell.angle_alpha   90.00
_cell.angle_beta   90.00
_cell.angle_gamma   90.00
#
_symmetry.space_group_name_H-M   'P 1'
#
loop_
_entity.id
_entity.type
_entity.pdbx_description
1 polymer ?
#
loop_
_entity_poly.entity_id
_entity_poly.type
_entity_poly.pdbx_seq_one_letter_code
_entity_poly.pdbx_strand_id
1 'polypeptide(L)'
;RVNRVNRVNRVMIMMMLMVMGCNSGGVGGGEGAAGGGDGRGLSGAMMEVGRSAENAFYAFLELVSDVLGFTVTKDTTRNKVGEYFSGLGKKLGEASEELEEVAKKIRGRC
;
A
#
# COMPACT_ATOMS: atom_id res chain seq x y z
N ARG A 1 21.12 -64.03 14.24
CA ARG A 1 20.42 -63.75 15.51
C ARG A 1 20.25 -62.24 15.62
N VAL A 2 19.09 -61.70 15.23
CA VAL A 2 18.76 -60.29 15.48
C VAL A 2 18.61 -60.15 16.99
N ASN A 3 19.59 -59.52 17.63
CA ASN A 3 19.66 -59.40 19.08
C ASN A 3 18.35 -58.79 19.61
N ARG A 4 17.84 -59.35 20.71
CA ARG A 4 16.64 -58.86 21.41
C ARG A 4 16.71 -57.34 21.64
N VAL A 5 17.93 -56.83 21.85
CA VAL A 5 18.29 -55.41 21.94
C VAL A 5 17.97 -54.62 20.66
N ASN A 6 18.25 -55.13 19.46
CA ASN A 6 17.93 -54.45 18.19
C ASN A 6 16.42 -54.40 17.90
N ARG A 7 15.66 -55.39 18.35
CA ARG A 7 14.19 -55.39 18.24
C ARG A 7 13.59 -54.36 19.20
N VAL A 8 14.07 -54.32 20.45
CA VAL A 8 13.63 -53.33 21.45
C VAL A 8 14.04 -51.91 21.07
N ASN A 9 15.26 -51.68 20.57
CA ASN A 9 15.68 -50.35 20.09
C ASN A 9 14.85 -49.87 18.90
N ARG A 10 14.49 -50.76 17.96
CA ARG A 10 13.65 -50.40 16.81
C ARG A 10 12.22 -50.07 17.23
N VAL A 11 11.67 -50.79 18.20
CA VAL A 11 10.32 -50.54 18.75
C VAL A 11 10.31 -49.25 19.59
N MET A 12 11.34 -49.01 20.40
CA MET A 12 11.50 -47.75 21.16
C MET A 12 11.60 -46.54 20.23
N ILE A 13 12.35 -46.62 19.12
CA ILE A 13 12.45 -45.54 18.14
C ILE A 13 11.11 -45.27 17.44
N MET A 14 10.35 -46.31 17.04
CA MET A 14 9.00 -46.13 16.51
C MET A 14 8.04 -45.51 17.54
N MET A 15 8.12 -45.95 18.80
CA MET A 15 7.26 -45.46 19.87
C MET A 15 7.57 -43.99 20.21
N MET A 16 8.84 -43.58 20.16
CA MET A 16 9.27 -42.21 20.42
C MET A 16 8.89 -41.23 19.29
N LEU A 17 8.86 -41.71 18.03
CA LEU A 17 8.33 -40.94 16.88
C LEU A 17 6.81 -40.73 16.95
N MET A 18 6.07 -41.69 17.49
CA MET A 18 4.61 -41.59 17.65
C MET A 18 4.17 -40.71 18.83
N VAL A 19 4.99 -40.61 19.89
CA VAL A 19 4.65 -39.85 21.11
C VAL A 19 4.93 -38.34 20.99
N MET A 20 5.68 -37.91 19.97
CA MET A 20 5.82 -36.48 19.60
C MET A 20 4.66 -35.96 18.73
N GLY A 21 3.64 -36.78 18.46
CA GLY A 21 2.52 -36.47 17.60
C GLY A 21 1.24 -36.14 18.37
N CYS A 22 1.25 -35.08 19.17
CA CYS A 22 0.01 -34.46 19.64
C CYS A 22 0.24 -32.97 19.90
N ASN A 23 0.63 -32.25 18.85
CA ASN A 23 0.20 -30.87 18.70
C ASN A 23 -0.84 -30.87 17.57
N SER A 24 -2.03 -30.42 17.90
CA SER A 24 -3.19 -30.36 17.02
C SER A 24 -2.88 -29.52 15.78
N GLY A 25 -3.05 -30.10 14.59
CA GLY A 25 -3.04 -29.35 13.33
C GLY A 25 -2.52 -30.13 12.13
N GLY A 26 -3.40 -30.97 11.55
CA GLY A 26 -3.38 -31.51 10.19
C GLY A 26 -2.05 -31.53 9.42
N VAL A 27 -1.43 -32.70 9.31
CA VAL A 27 -0.50 -33.01 8.23
C VAL A 27 -0.96 -34.33 7.61
N GLY A 28 -1.93 -34.20 6.71
CA GLY A 28 -2.22 -35.22 5.70
C GLY A 28 -1.09 -35.15 4.67
N GLY A 29 -0.55 -36.32 4.32
CA GLY A 29 0.42 -36.45 3.24
C GLY A 29 -0.09 -35.84 1.95
N GLY A 30 0.80 -35.12 1.27
CA GLY A 30 0.50 -34.44 0.01
C GLY A 30 1.53 -33.35 -0.25
N GLU A 31 2.64 -33.74 -0.86
CA GLU A 31 3.52 -32.82 -1.59
C GLU A 31 2.69 -31.90 -2.50
N GLY A 32 3.00 -30.61 -2.47
CA GLY A 32 2.81 -29.75 -3.64
C GLY A 32 1.38 -29.36 -3.99
N ALA A 33 0.59 -28.93 -3.02
CA ALA A 33 -0.44 -27.95 -3.29
C ALA A 33 -0.24 -26.77 -2.33
N ALA A 34 0.73 -25.92 -2.67
CA ALA A 34 0.59 -24.49 -2.41
C ALA A 34 -0.65 -24.01 -3.18
N GLY A 35 -1.82 -24.38 -2.67
CA GLY A 35 -3.08 -23.88 -3.15
C GLY A 35 -2.99 -22.38 -3.09
N GLY A 36 -3.18 -21.75 -4.24
CA GLY A 36 -3.47 -20.33 -4.35
C GLY A 36 -4.58 -20.02 -3.36
N GLY A 37 -4.17 -19.54 -2.19
CA GLY A 37 -5.05 -19.05 -1.16
C GLY A 37 -5.63 -17.76 -1.68
N ASP A 38 -6.73 -17.89 -2.40
CA ASP A 38 -7.78 -16.91 -2.52
C ASP A 38 -7.73 -16.04 -1.24
N GLY A 39 -7.41 -14.75 -1.37
CA GLY A 39 -6.95 -13.84 -0.31
C GLY A 39 -7.95 -13.54 0.81
N ARG A 40 -8.68 -14.53 1.29
CA ARG A 40 -9.86 -14.48 2.17
C ARG A 40 -9.52 -14.27 3.65
N GLY A 41 -8.33 -13.77 3.96
CA GLY A 41 -7.86 -13.48 5.33
C GLY A 41 -7.44 -12.02 5.52
N LEU A 42 -7.18 -11.61 6.77
CA LEU A 42 -6.82 -10.23 7.13
C LEU A 42 -5.66 -9.65 6.28
N SER A 43 -4.66 -10.47 5.93
CA SER A 43 -3.55 -10.04 5.07
C SER A 43 -3.98 -9.72 3.63
N GLY A 44 -4.97 -10.43 3.07
CA GLY A 44 -5.52 -10.12 1.76
C GLY A 44 -6.34 -8.83 1.78
N ALA A 45 -7.17 -8.66 2.80
CA ALA A 45 -7.91 -7.42 3.02
C ALA A 45 -6.98 -6.20 3.20
N MET A 46 -5.88 -6.34 3.97
CA MET A 46 -4.89 -5.27 4.11
C MET A 46 -4.11 -4.99 2.81
N MET A 47 -3.80 -6.01 2.00
CA MET A 47 -3.19 -5.80 0.68
C MET A 47 -4.11 -5.02 -0.26
N GLU A 48 -5.42 -5.31 -0.24
CA GLU A 48 -6.41 -4.62 -1.05
C GLU A 48 -6.63 -3.18 -0.59
N VAL A 49 -6.66 -2.93 0.73
CA VAL A 49 -6.65 -1.58 1.31
C VAL A 49 -5.39 -0.82 0.92
N GLY A 50 -4.21 -1.45 0.96
CA GLY A 50 -2.95 -0.85 0.53
C GLY A 50 -3.00 -0.40 -0.93
N ARG A 51 -3.47 -1.26 -1.84
CA ARG A 51 -3.65 -0.93 -3.26
C ARG A 51 -4.69 0.18 -3.47
N SER A 52 -5.80 0.15 -2.73
CA SER A 52 -6.82 1.19 -2.82
C SER A 52 -6.29 2.54 -2.34
N ALA A 53 -5.48 2.55 -1.28
CA ALA A 53 -4.87 3.77 -0.75
C ALA A 53 -3.81 4.31 -1.73
N GLU A 54 -2.98 3.45 -2.31
CA GLU A 54 -2.01 3.84 -3.35
C GLU A 54 -2.71 4.44 -4.57
N ASN A 55 -3.78 3.80 -5.07
CA ASN A 55 -4.52 4.31 -6.21
C ASN A 55 -5.15 5.69 -5.93
N ALA A 56 -5.76 5.87 -4.75
CA ALA A 56 -6.30 7.17 -4.34
C ALA A 56 -5.20 8.23 -4.21
N PHE A 57 -4.03 7.85 -3.70
CA PHE A 57 -2.89 8.75 -3.55
C PHE A 57 -2.32 9.18 -4.91
N TYR A 58 -2.18 8.26 -5.87
CA TYR A 58 -1.71 8.59 -7.22
C TYR A 58 -2.73 9.43 -8.00
N ALA A 59 -4.03 9.13 -7.90
CA ALA A 59 -5.09 9.94 -8.51
C ALA A 59 -5.09 11.38 -7.95
N PHE A 60 -4.82 11.55 -6.66
CA PHE A 60 -4.67 12.87 -6.05
C PHE A 60 -3.43 13.61 -6.59
N LEU A 61 -2.30 12.93 -6.73
CA LEU A 61 -1.09 13.52 -7.30
C LEU A 61 -1.29 13.92 -8.77
N GLU A 62 -1.95 13.09 -9.56
CA GLU A 62 -2.31 13.38 -10.96
C GLU A 62 -3.22 14.62 -11.02
N LEU A 63 -4.27 14.68 -10.22
CA LEU A 63 -5.16 15.84 -10.14
C LEU A 63 -4.41 17.12 -9.77
N VAL A 64 -3.52 17.07 -8.77
CA VAL A 64 -2.72 18.24 -8.36
C VAL A 64 -1.76 18.66 -9.46
N SER A 65 -1.12 17.71 -10.14
CA SER A 65 -0.22 17.98 -11.26
C SER A 65 -0.95 18.56 -12.47
N ASP A 66 -2.13 18.05 -12.81
CA ASP A 66 -2.90 18.48 -13.97
C ASP A 66 -3.61 19.82 -13.74
N VAL A 67 -4.26 19.99 -12.58
CA VAL A 67 -5.05 21.21 -12.29
C VAL A 67 -4.14 22.37 -11.91
N LEU A 68 -3.11 22.12 -11.11
CA LEU A 68 -2.25 23.18 -10.57
C LEU A 68 -0.92 23.28 -11.33
N GLY A 69 -0.65 22.39 -12.30
CA GLY A 69 0.57 22.45 -13.12
C GLY A 69 1.86 22.12 -12.36
N PHE A 70 1.77 21.37 -11.25
CA PHE A 70 2.90 21.09 -10.37
C PHE A 70 3.21 19.59 -10.26
N THR A 71 4.27 19.16 -10.94
CA THR A 71 4.76 17.78 -10.87
C THR A 71 5.81 17.62 -9.78
N VAL A 72 5.56 16.72 -8.83
CA VAL A 72 6.51 16.38 -7.77
C VAL A 72 7.49 15.32 -8.30
N THR A 73 8.78 15.64 -8.29
CA THR A 73 9.87 14.69 -8.60
C THR A 73 10.68 14.38 -7.35
N LYS A 74 11.67 13.48 -7.45
CA LYS A 74 12.57 13.14 -6.35
C LYS A 74 13.37 14.35 -5.84
N ASP A 75 13.58 15.35 -6.70
CA ASP A 75 14.33 16.57 -6.38
C ASP A 75 13.43 17.72 -5.90
N THR A 76 12.12 17.47 -5.78
CA THR A 76 11.15 18.43 -5.26
C THR A 76 11.28 18.47 -3.74
N THR A 77 11.90 19.54 -3.24
CA THR A 77 11.98 19.80 -1.80
C THR A 77 10.73 20.51 -1.31
N ARG A 78 10.44 20.42 -0.01
CA ARG A 78 9.33 21.16 0.63
C ARG A 78 9.37 22.66 0.31
N ASN A 79 10.56 23.26 0.23
CA ASN A 79 10.71 24.67 -0.13
C ASN A 79 10.25 24.95 -1.55
N LYS A 80 10.63 24.13 -2.54
CA LYS A 80 10.18 24.29 -3.93
C LYS A 80 8.66 24.21 -4.05
N VAL A 81 8.02 23.33 -3.28
CA VAL A 81 6.55 23.27 -3.20
C VAL A 81 5.97 24.58 -2.67
N GLY A 82 6.51 25.07 -1.55
CA GLY A 82 6.08 26.33 -0.94
C GLY A 82 6.25 27.54 -1.85
N GLU A 83 7.40 27.63 -2.54
CA GLU A 83 7.69 28.69 -3.52
C GLU A 83 6.69 28.68 -4.69
N TYR A 84 6.40 27.49 -5.24
CA TYR A 84 5.45 27.34 -6.34
C TYR A 84 4.06 27.86 -5.97
N PHE A 85 3.47 27.35 -4.88
CA PHE A 85 2.11 27.71 -4.49
C PHE A 85 2.00 29.15 -3.97
N SER A 86 3.05 29.68 -3.33
CA SER A 86 3.09 31.10 -2.94
C SER A 86 3.11 32.00 -4.18
N GLY A 87 3.90 31.64 -5.20
CA GLY A 87 3.94 32.36 -6.47
C GLY A 87 2.61 32.30 -7.23
N LEU A 88 1.96 31.12 -7.25
CA LEU A 88 0.64 30.94 -7.85
C LEU A 88 -0.41 31.81 -7.14
N GLY A 89 -0.44 31.80 -5.81
CA GLY A 89 -1.37 32.61 -5.02
C GLY A 89 -1.21 34.11 -5.27
N LYS A 90 0.04 34.59 -5.39
CA LYS A 90 0.33 35.99 -5.72
C LYS A 90 -0.25 36.39 -7.09
N LYS A 91 -0.02 35.58 -8.12
CA LYS A 91 -0.54 35.83 -9.48
C LYS A 91 -2.07 35.84 -9.53
N LEU A 92 -2.71 34.93 -8.79
CA LEU A 92 -4.18 34.89 -8.69
C LEU A 92 -4.72 36.15 -7.99
N GLY A 93 -4.03 36.64 -6.96
CA GLY A 93 -4.36 37.89 -6.28
C GLY A 93 -4.30 39.09 -7.23
N GLU A 94 -3.18 39.25 -7.96
CA GLU A 94 -2.98 40.31 -8.95
C GLU A 94 -4.06 40.25 -10.05
N ALA A 95 -4.34 39.07 -10.61
CA ALA A 95 -5.37 38.89 -11.63
C ALA A 95 -6.78 39.23 -11.11
N SER A 96 -7.09 38.89 -9.85
CA SER A 96 -8.37 39.23 -9.23
C SER A 96 -8.54 40.74 -9.07
N GLU A 97 -7.47 41.45 -8.68
CA GLU A 97 -7.47 42.91 -8.55
C GLU A 97 -7.68 43.58 -9.92
N GLU A 98 -6.98 43.11 -10.95
CA GLU A 98 -7.17 43.60 -12.33
C GLU A 98 -8.60 43.38 -12.84
N LEU A 99 -9.20 42.22 -12.56
CA LEU A 99 -10.59 41.92 -12.93
C LEU A 99 -11.58 42.83 -12.19
N GLU A 100 -11.31 43.17 -10.93
CA GLU A 100 -12.14 44.11 -10.17
C GLU A 100 -12.10 45.51 -10.78
N GLU A 101 -10.92 45.97 -11.20
CA GLU A 101 -10.77 47.26 -11.89
C GLU A 101 -11.48 47.28 -13.25
N VAL A 102 -11.44 46.16 -14.00
CA VAL A 102 -12.23 46.01 -15.24
C VAL A 102 -13.73 46.07 -14.95
N ALA A 103 -14.20 45.38 -13.90
CA ALA A 103 -15.60 45.39 -13.51
C ALA A 103 -16.09 46.81 -13.12
N LYS A 104 -15.28 47.57 -12.36
CA LYS A 104 -15.55 48.98 -12.03
C LYS A 104 -15.68 49.85 -13.29
N LYS A 105 -14.76 49.71 -14.25
CA LYS A 105 -14.81 50.43 -15.54
C LYS A 105 -16.04 50.09 -16.39
N ILE A 106 -16.56 48.88 -16.29
CA ILE A 106 -17.80 48.48 -16.97
C ILE A 106 -19.00 49.10 -16.25
N ARG A 107 -19.05 49.02 -14.92
CA ARG A 107 -20.15 49.57 -14.11
C ARG A 107 -20.29 51.08 -14.23
N GLY A 108 -19.18 51.82 -14.32
CA GLY A 108 -19.19 53.27 -14.52
C GLY A 108 -19.46 53.74 -15.96
N ARG A 109 -19.73 52.80 -16.89
CA ARG A 109 -20.00 53.09 -18.31
C ARG A 109 -21.48 53.04 -18.70
N CYS A 110 -22.37 52.74 -17.74
CA CYS A 110 -23.83 52.95 -17.85
C CYS A 110 -24.21 54.18 -17.03
#